data_AF-A0A2M9T939-F1
#
_entry.id   AF-A0A2M9T939-F1
#
_cell.length_a   1.000
_cell.length_b   1.000
_cell.length_c   1.000
_cell.angle_alpha   90.00
_cell.angle_beta   90.00
_cell.angle_gamma   90.00
#
_symmetry.space_group_name_H-M   'P 1'
#
loop_
_entity.id
_entity.type
_entity.pdbx_description
1 polymer ?
#
loop_
_entity_poly.entity_id
_entity_poly.type
_entity_poly.pdbx_seq_one_letter_code
_entity_poly.pdbx_strand_id
1 'polypeptide(L)'
;MLLSVLTALGTLLSGIATTIAIVVAYKVHMNQKLLSQRQLLLPLWEYMATLSKIDPNEPITPDVVKVVNTLELVALCCEGGMVDERVVKRTFREQFIERYEEVKKCSSLKDLDCSGEDILKQNRAATEFYNTLEQERLSQDRI
;
A
#
# COMPACT_ATOMS: atom_id res chain seq x y z
N MET A 1 5.48 -1.55 61.47
CA MET A 1 4.20 -1.82 60.76
C MET A 1 3.78 -0.67 59.85
N LEU A 2 3.76 0.58 60.30
CA LEU A 2 3.22 1.70 59.50
C LEU A 2 4.03 1.98 58.22
N LEU A 3 5.36 1.88 58.29
CA LEU A 3 6.26 2.04 57.13
C LEU A 3 6.05 0.97 56.06
N SER A 4 5.87 -0.29 56.45
CA SER A 4 5.65 -1.41 55.52
C SER A 4 4.28 -1.36 54.84
N VAL A 5 3.26 -0.80 55.51
CA VAL A 5 1.94 -0.53 54.91
C VAL A 5 2.05 0.59 53.88
N LEU A 6 2.78 1.67 54.18
CA LEU A 6 3.00 2.78 53.25
C LEU A 6 3.76 2.34 51.99
N THR A 7 4.80 1.50 52.13
CA THR A 7 5.52 0.98 50.97
C THR A 7 4.65 0.05 50.13
N ALA A 8 3.82 -0.79 50.75
CA ALA A 8 2.91 -1.67 50.03
C ALA A 8 1.81 -0.89 49.27
N LEU A 9 1.30 0.20 49.85
CA LEU A 9 0.40 1.11 49.13
C LEU A 9 1.09 1.78 47.94
N GLY A 10 2.33 2.24 48.14
CA GLY A 10 3.12 2.89 47.10
C GLY A 10 3.40 1.97 45.90
N THR A 11 3.74 0.70 46.15
CA THR A 11 3.98 -0.28 45.07
C THR A 11 2.70 -0.65 44.33
N LEU A 12 1.57 -0.79 45.03
CA LEU A 12 0.26 -1.03 44.40
C LEU A 12 -0.16 0.13 43.49
N LEU A 13 -0.09 1.37 43.99
CA LEU A 13 -0.43 2.56 43.22
C LEU A 13 0.51 2.73 42.01
N SER A 14 1.81 2.50 42.18
CA SER A 14 2.76 2.53 41.08
C SER A 14 2.48 1.43 40.06
N GLY A 15 2.08 0.23 40.49
CA GLY A 15 1.72 -0.86 39.59
C GLY A 15 0.50 -0.52 38.73
N ILE A 16 -0.54 0.07 39.33
CA ILE A 16 -1.74 0.53 38.63
C ILE A 16 -1.39 1.67 37.65
N ALA A 17 -0.56 2.63 38.07
CA ALA A 17 -0.14 3.72 37.19
C ALA A 17 0.63 3.21 35.97
N THR A 18 1.54 2.25 36.15
CA THR A 18 2.31 1.64 35.06
C THR A 18 1.43 0.86 34.09
N THR A 19 0.44 0.10 34.57
CA THR A 19 -0.47 -0.63 33.68
C THR A 19 -1.33 0.32 32.85
N ILE A 20 -1.86 1.40 33.46
CA ILE A 20 -2.59 2.44 32.74
C ILE A 20 -1.67 3.10 31.69
N ALA A 21 -0.44 3.44 32.05
CA ALA A 21 0.53 4.05 31.13
C ALA A 21 0.82 3.14 29.92
N ILE A 22 0.99 1.82 30.13
CA ILE A 22 1.18 0.86 29.05
C ILE A 22 -0.04 0.80 28.13
N VAL A 23 -1.25 0.74 28.69
CA VAL A 23 -2.50 0.71 27.90
C VAL A 23 -2.66 1.98 27.07
N VAL A 24 -2.39 3.15 27.66
CA VAL A 24 -2.46 4.43 26.96
C VAL A 24 -1.39 4.51 25.88
N ALA A 25 -0.14 4.13 26.17
CA ALA A 25 0.94 4.11 25.20
C ALA A 25 0.62 3.20 24.00
N TYR A 26 0.06 2.01 24.26
CA TYR A 26 -0.41 1.10 23.21
C TYR A 26 -1.49 1.75 22.34
N LYS A 27 -2.50 2.39 22.95
CA LYS A 27 -3.57 3.07 22.23
C LYS A 27 -3.07 4.24 21.39
N VAL A 28 -2.13 5.04 21.93
CA VAL A 28 -1.49 6.14 21.20
C VAL A 28 -0.69 5.60 20.01
N HIS A 29 0.09 4.54 20.19
CA HIS A 29 0.85 3.91 19.11
C HIS A 29 -0.07 3.41 17.99
N MET A 30 -1.18 2.74 18.33
CA MET A 30 -2.14 2.27 17.32
C MET A 30 -2.76 3.42 16.53
N ASN A 31 -3.13 4.51 17.22
CA ASN A 31 -3.65 5.71 16.56
C ASN A 31 -2.62 6.39 15.67
N GLN A 32 -1.35 6.45 16.09
CA GLN A 32 -0.26 6.99 15.28
C GLN A 32 -0.04 6.17 14.01
N LYS A 33 -0.13 4.83 14.11
CA LYS A 33 -0.05 3.94 12.94
C LYS A 33 -1.19 4.19 11.95
N LEU A 34 -2.42 4.34 12.45
CA LEU A 34 -3.58 4.65 11.59
C LEU A 34 -3.46 6.03 10.93
N LEU A 35 -2.96 7.02 11.67
CA LEU A 35 -2.73 8.36 11.14
C LEU A 35 -1.67 8.35 10.04
N SER A 36 -0.54 7.66 10.26
CA SER A 36 0.51 7.54 9.25
C SER A 36 0.01 6.82 8.00
N GLN A 37 -0.78 5.75 8.15
CA GLN A 37 -1.41 5.06 7.01
C GLN A 37 -2.31 5.99 6.19
N ARG A 38 -3.10 6.86 6.84
CA ARG A 38 -3.95 7.83 6.13
C ARG A 38 -3.15 8.92 5.42
N GLN A 39 -2.05 9.38 6.02
CA GLN A 39 -1.19 10.40 5.43
C GLN A 39 -0.51 9.90 4.15
N LEU A 40 -0.16 8.61 4.08
CA LEU A 40 0.44 8.00 2.90
C LEU A 40 -0.56 7.78 1.75
N LEU A 41 -1.86 7.72 2.03
CA LEU A 41 -2.87 7.53 1.00
C LEU A 41 -3.02 8.74 0.07
N LEU A 42 -2.81 9.96 0.59
CA LEU A 42 -2.90 11.19 -0.19
C LEU A 42 -1.81 11.27 -1.30
N PRO A 43 -0.52 11.07 -1.00
CA PRO A 43 0.52 10.98 -2.03
C PRO A 43 0.26 9.87 -3.06
N LEU A 44 -0.16 8.68 -2.61
CA LEU A 44 -0.47 7.58 -3.53
C LEU A 44 -1.64 7.95 -4.45
N TRP A 45 -2.65 8.64 -3.94
CA TRP A 45 -3.74 9.18 -4.76
C TRP A 45 -3.22 10.15 -5.82
N GLU A 46 -2.40 11.12 -5.44
CA GLU A 46 -1.84 12.09 -6.39
C GLU A 46 -0.97 11.41 -7.46
N TYR A 47 -0.16 10.43 -7.08
CA TYR A 47 0.65 9.67 -8.05
C TYR A 47 -0.22 8.86 -9.01
N MET A 48 -1.23 8.14 -8.51
CA MET A 48 -2.15 7.37 -9.35
C MET A 48 -2.99 8.27 -10.27
N ALA A 49 -3.47 9.41 -9.77
CA ALA A 49 -4.29 10.35 -10.53
C ALA A 49 -3.50 11.09 -11.63
N THR A 50 -2.18 11.21 -11.50
CA THR A 50 -1.31 11.85 -12.50
C THR A 50 -0.73 10.87 -13.52
N LEU A 51 -1.08 9.58 -13.44
CA LEU A 51 -0.73 8.61 -14.47
C LEU A 51 -1.47 8.92 -15.76
N SER A 52 -0.69 9.12 -16.82
CA SER A 52 -1.22 9.34 -18.16
C SER A 52 -1.61 8.00 -18.77
N LYS A 53 -2.65 8.02 -19.61
CA LYS A 53 -3.04 6.87 -20.42
C LYS A 53 -1.92 6.56 -21.43
N ILE A 54 -1.56 5.29 -21.55
CA ILE A 54 -0.55 4.84 -22.51
C ILE A 54 -1.24 4.40 -23.81
N ASP A 55 -0.72 4.79 -24.97
CA ASP A 55 -1.06 4.16 -26.25
C ASP A 55 -0.13 2.97 -26.50
N PRO A 56 -0.64 1.72 -26.52
CA PRO A 56 0.19 0.54 -26.73
C PRO A 56 0.84 0.46 -28.12
N ASN A 57 0.32 1.20 -29.11
CA ASN A 57 0.87 1.19 -30.47
C ASN A 57 2.02 2.18 -30.64
N GLU A 58 2.03 3.24 -29.84
CA GLU A 58 3.08 4.25 -29.82
C GLU A 58 3.45 4.62 -28.36
N PRO A 59 4.02 3.67 -27.59
CA PRO A 59 4.33 3.90 -26.20
C PRO A 59 5.51 4.86 -26.05
N ILE A 60 5.37 5.83 -25.15
CA ILE A 60 6.44 6.73 -24.73
C ILE A 60 7.15 6.07 -23.55
N THR A 61 8.40 5.63 -23.73
CA THR A 61 9.12 4.81 -22.74
C THR A 61 9.17 5.45 -21.33
N PRO A 62 9.46 6.76 -21.16
CA PRO A 62 9.44 7.40 -19.85
C PRO A 62 8.09 7.30 -19.14
N ASP A 63 6.98 7.39 -19.88
CA ASP A 63 5.63 7.32 -19.31
C ASP A 63 5.29 5.90 -18.87
N VAL A 64 5.69 4.90 -19.66
CA VAL A 64 5.55 3.49 -19.30
C VAL A 64 6.31 3.17 -18.01
N VAL A 65 7.57 3.60 -17.92
CA VAL A 65 8.40 3.42 -16.71
C VAL A 65 7.78 4.12 -15.51
N LYS A 66 7.28 5.36 -15.69
CA LYS A 66 6.59 6.10 -14.62
C LYS A 66 5.36 5.35 -14.11
N VAL A 67 4.54 4.82 -15.02
CA VAL A 67 3.35 4.03 -14.67
C VAL A 67 3.76 2.79 -13.88
N VAL A 68 4.70 1.99 -14.39
CA VAL A 68 5.12 0.75 -13.71
C VAL A 68 5.68 1.03 -12.32
N ASN A 69 6.58 2.02 -12.19
CA ASN A 69 7.16 2.38 -10.90
C ASN A 69 6.09 2.85 -9.91
N THR A 70 5.05 3.53 -10.39
CA THR A 70 3.94 3.97 -9.54
C THR A 70 3.08 2.80 -9.09
N LEU A 71 2.78 1.85 -9.99
CA LEU A 71 2.06 0.63 -9.66
C LEU A 71 2.84 -0.23 -8.65
N GLU A 72 4.15 -0.37 -8.84
CA GLU A 72 5.04 -1.08 -7.92
C GLU A 72 5.07 -0.40 -6.55
N LEU A 73 5.20 0.93 -6.50
CA LEU A 73 5.18 1.68 -5.24
C LEU A 73 3.87 1.43 -4.47
N VAL A 74 2.72 1.49 -5.14
CA VAL A 74 1.42 1.21 -4.52
C VAL A 74 1.38 -0.22 -3.98
N ALA A 75 1.83 -1.19 -4.77
CA ALA A 75 1.83 -2.59 -4.37
C ALA A 75 2.76 -2.86 -3.16
N LEU A 76 3.98 -2.31 -3.16
CA LEU A 76 4.91 -2.40 -2.03
C LEU A 76 4.34 -1.75 -0.76
N CYS A 77 3.63 -0.63 -0.91
CA CYS A 77 2.98 0.03 0.22
C CYS A 77 1.85 -0.83 0.82
N CYS A 78 1.14 -1.60 -0.01
CA CYS A 78 0.17 -2.61 0.44
C CYS A 78 0.86 -3.80 1.12
N GLU A 79 1.86 -4.39 0.46
CA GLU A 79 2.62 -5.55 0.96
C GLU A 79 3.26 -5.27 2.33
N GLY A 80 3.87 -4.09 2.49
CA GLY A 80 4.48 -3.65 3.75
C GLY A 80 3.50 -3.21 4.83
N GLY A 81 2.18 -3.23 4.57
CA GLY A 81 1.15 -2.75 5.51
C GLY A 81 1.25 -1.25 5.83
N MET A 82 1.91 -0.48 4.95
CA MET A 82 2.08 0.96 5.06
C MET A 82 0.79 1.71 4.75
N VAL A 83 -0.11 1.08 3.99
CA VAL A 83 -1.49 1.52 3.75
C VAL A 83 -2.45 0.34 3.91
N ASP A 84 -3.71 0.65 4.20
CA ASP A 84 -4.76 -0.37 4.21
C ASP A 84 -5.07 -0.81 2.78
N GLU A 85 -4.67 -2.03 2.45
CA GLU A 85 -4.89 -2.67 1.16
C GLU A 85 -6.36 -2.61 0.71
N ARG A 86 -7.32 -2.75 1.64
CA ARG A 86 -8.75 -2.69 1.30
C ARG A 86 -9.16 -1.32 0.80
N VAL A 87 -8.57 -0.26 1.36
CA VAL A 87 -8.83 1.10 0.92
C VAL A 87 -8.22 1.31 -0.46
N VAL A 88 -6.98 0.86 -0.70
CA VAL A 88 -6.32 0.94 -2.01
C VAL A 88 -7.13 0.19 -3.07
N LYS A 89 -7.55 -1.05 -2.81
CA LYS A 89 -8.41 -1.85 -3.69
C LYS A 89 -9.71 -1.13 -4.02
N ARG A 90 -10.42 -0.61 -3.01
CA ARG A 90 -11.69 0.11 -3.25
C ARG A 90 -11.52 1.39 -4.07
N THR A 91 -10.36 2.02 -3.96
CA THR A 91 -10.11 3.37 -4.47
C THR A 91 -9.48 3.35 -5.86
N PHE A 92 -8.52 2.45 -6.09
CA PHE A 92 -7.66 2.46 -7.27
C PHE A 92 -7.75 1.19 -8.11
N ARG A 93 -8.56 0.18 -7.75
CA ARG A 93 -8.60 -1.11 -8.47
C ARG A 93 -8.72 -0.96 -9.98
N GLU A 94 -9.72 -0.23 -10.46
CA GLU A 94 -9.96 -0.09 -11.90
C GLU A 94 -8.78 0.61 -12.58
N GLN A 95 -8.29 1.71 -12.00
CA GLN A 95 -7.13 2.44 -12.52
C GLN A 95 -5.87 1.57 -12.53
N PHE A 96 -5.64 0.78 -11.49
CA PHE A 96 -4.51 -0.13 -11.39
C PHE A 96 -4.57 -1.18 -12.49
N ILE A 97 -5.71 -1.87 -12.64
CA ILE A 97 -5.91 -2.90 -13.68
C ILE A 97 -5.75 -2.27 -15.07
N GLU A 98 -6.40 -1.13 -15.35
CA GLU A 98 -6.33 -0.47 -16.65
C GLU A 98 -4.89 -0.08 -17.01
N ARG A 99 -4.18 0.60 -16.11
CA ARG A 99 -2.81 1.03 -16.38
C ARG A 99 -1.86 -0.15 -16.51
N TYR A 100 -2.04 -1.21 -15.71
CA TYR A 100 -1.26 -2.44 -15.81
C TYR A 100 -1.46 -3.11 -17.18
N GLU A 101 -2.72 -3.22 -17.64
CA GLU A 101 -3.06 -3.81 -18.93
C GLU A 101 -2.57 -2.96 -20.12
N GLU A 102 -2.59 -1.64 -20.01
CA GLU A 102 -2.01 -0.74 -21.02
C GLU A 102 -0.51 -0.98 -21.18
N VAL A 103 0.23 -1.06 -20.08
CA VAL A 103 1.67 -1.40 -20.10
C VAL A 103 1.88 -2.79 -20.70
N LYS A 104 1.13 -3.79 -20.24
CA LYS A 104 1.27 -5.18 -20.71
C LYS A 104 1.10 -5.33 -22.22
N LYS A 105 0.26 -4.51 -22.84
CA LYS A 105 0.01 -4.51 -24.30
C LYS A 105 1.12 -3.83 -25.11
N CYS A 106 2.07 -3.15 -24.48
CA CYS A 106 3.19 -2.51 -25.17
C CYS A 106 4.16 -3.59 -25.67
N SER A 107 4.20 -3.80 -26.99
CA SER A 107 5.01 -4.86 -27.61
C SER A 107 6.51 -4.53 -27.63
N SER A 108 6.88 -3.27 -27.78
CA SER A 108 8.27 -2.82 -27.79
C SER A 108 8.40 -1.40 -27.27
N LEU A 109 9.37 -1.19 -26.38
CA LEU A 109 9.76 0.11 -25.86
C LEU A 109 11.06 0.53 -26.55
N LYS A 110 10.96 1.56 -27.41
CA LYS A 110 12.02 1.97 -28.34
C LYS A 110 13.36 2.24 -27.67
N ASP A 111 13.36 2.67 -26.41
CA ASP A 111 14.57 3.07 -25.69
C ASP A 111 15.17 1.97 -24.80
N LEU A 112 14.44 0.88 -24.54
CA LEU A 112 14.83 -0.14 -23.55
C LEU A 112 15.01 -1.55 -24.14
N ASP A 113 14.77 -1.75 -25.44
CA ASP A 113 14.85 -3.02 -26.14
C ASP A 113 14.12 -4.18 -25.41
N CYS A 114 13.01 -3.84 -24.76
CA CYS A 114 12.19 -4.78 -24.00
C CYS A 114 10.70 -4.49 -24.22
N SER A 115 9.85 -5.47 -23.92
CA SER A 115 8.41 -5.30 -23.95
C SER A 115 7.88 -4.75 -22.63
N GLY A 116 6.66 -4.22 -22.64
CA GLY A 116 5.98 -3.83 -21.42
C GLY A 116 5.79 -5.02 -20.47
N GLU A 117 5.59 -6.23 -21.01
CA GLU A 117 5.50 -7.45 -20.21
C GLU A 117 6.82 -7.78 -19.49
N ASP A 118 7.97 -7.56 -20.15
CA ASP A 118 9.28 -7.79 -19.55
C ASP A 118 9.57 -6.83 -18.39
N ILE A 119 9.13 -5.57 -18.51
CA ILE A 119 9.24 -4.60 -17.42
C ILE A 119 8.32 -5.00 -16.26
N LEU A 120 7.07 -5.40 -16.54
CA LEU A 120 6.15 -5.83 -15.49
C LEU A 120 6.68 -7.06 -14.73
N LYS A 121 7.31 -8.02 -15.41
CA LYS A 121 7.95 -9.19 -14.77
C LYS A 121 9.07 -8.83 -13.80
N GLN A 122 9.74 -7.70 -14.00
CA GLN A 122 10.76 -7.19 -13.07
C GLN A 122 10.13 -6.56 -11.81
N ASN A 123 8.85 -6.21 -11.87
CA ASN A 123 8.09 -5.54 -10.80
C ASN A 123 7.12 -6.54 -10.17
N ARG A 124 7.67 -7.34 -9.23
CA ARG A 124 6.97 -8.49 -8.66
C ARG A 124 5.77 -8.09 -7.82
N ALA A 125 5.89 -7.03 -7.02
CA ALA A 125 4.80 -6.61 -6.14
C ALA A 125 3.59 -6.14 -6.96
N ALA A 126 3.82 -5.35 -8.02
CA ALA A 126 2.78 -4.93 -8.95
C ALA A 126 2.09 -6.11 -9.62
N THR A 127 2.86 -7.11 -10.04
CA THR A 127 2.33 -8.33 -10.68
C THR A 127 1.46 -9.14 -9.72
N GLU A 128 1.92 -9.37 -8.49
CA GLU A 128 1.17 -10.09 -7.46
C GLU A 128 -0.12 -9.35 -7.06
N PHE A 129 -0.03 -8.01 -6.93
CA PHE A 129 -1.18 -7.18 -6.62
C PHE A 129 -2.22 -7.20 -7.75
N TYR A 130 -1.78 -7.07 -9.00
CA TYR A 130 -2.64 -7.22 -10.17
C TYR A 130 -3.35 -8.57 -10.19
N ASN A 131 -2.62 -9.67 -10.01
CA ASN A 131 -3.20 -11.01 -10.01
C ASN A 131 -4.29 -11.18 -8.94
N THR A 132 -4.07 -10.57 -7.76
CA THR A 132 -5.05 -10.55 -6.67
C THR A 132 -6.31 -9.79 -7.08
N LEU A 133 -6.16 -8.59 -7.66
CA LEU A 133 -7.27 -7.78 -8.15
C LEU A 133 -8.09 -8.48 -9.25
N GLU A 134 -7.39 -9.17 -10.16
CA GLU A 134 -7.97 -9.89 -11.29
C GLU A 134 -8.78 -11.11 -10.82
N GLN A 135 -8.27 -11.87 -9.84
CA GLN A 135 -9.00 -12.96 -9.20
C GLN A 135 -10.26 -12.47 -8.48
N GLU A 136 -10.16 -11.35 -7.77
CA GLU A 136 -11.32 -10.71 -7.14
C GLU A 136 -12.36 -10.23 -8.17
N ARG A 137 -11.92 -9.85 -9.38
CA ARG A 137 -12.82 -9.43 -10.48
C ARG A 137 -13.59 -10.61 -11.05
N LEU A 138 -12.87 -11.68 -11.38
CA LEU A 138 -13.45 -12.92 -11.91
C LEU A 138 -14.41 -13.60 -10.92
N SER A 139 -14.19 -13.46 -9.62
CA SER A 139 -15.08 -14.01 -8.60
C SER A 139 -16.36 -13.20 -8.40
N GLN A 140 -16.32 -11.89 -8.63
CA GLN A 140 -17.51 -11.02 -8.57
C GLN A 140 -18.44 -11.21 -9.77
N ASP A 141 -17.90 -11.47 -10.96
CA ASP A 141 -18.69 -11.71 -12.18
C ASP A 141 -19.39 -13.08 -12.21
N ARG A 142 -19.13 -13.95 -11.23
CA ARG A 142 -19.63 -15.34 -11.17
C ARG A 142 -20.91 -15.50 -10.34
N ILE A 143 -21.56 -14.40 -9.95
CA ILE A 143 -22.81 -14.33 -9.15
C ILE A 143 -23.92 -13.74 -10.02
#